data_AF-A0A314YQE8-F1
#
_entry.id   AF-A0A314YQE8-F1
#
_cell.length_a   1.000
_cell.length_b   1.000
_cell.length_c   1.000
_cell.angle_alpha   90.00
_cell.angle_beta   90.00
_cell.angle_gamma   90.00
#
_symmetry.space_group_name_H-M   'P 1'
#
loop_
_entity.id
_entity.type
_entity.pdbx_description
1 polymer ?
#
loop_
_entity_poly.entity_id
_entity_poly.type
_entity_poly.pdbx_seq_one_letter_code
_entity_poly.pdbx_strand_id
1 'polypeptide(L)'
;MYLLRRQAQKPSPEDDSAQKDAKVKELRAALGPLSGRNLKYCTDGCLRRYLEARSWNLDKAKKMVEETLRWRATYKPEETRWHEIAHEGETGKVSRANFHDRLGRTGL
;
A
#
# COMPACT_ATOMS: atom_id res chain seq x y z
N MET A 1 19.74 -37.43 31.52
CA MET A 1 20.07 -36.24 30.71
C MET A 1 18.86 -35.89 29.86
N TYR A 2 17.94 -35.06 30.37
CA TYR A 2 16.78 -34.60 29.60
C TYR A 2 17.21 -33.42 28.73
N LEU A 3 17.12 -33.56 27.41
CA LEU A 3 17.35 -32.47 26.47
C LEU A 3 16.16 -31.51 26.57
N LEU A 4 16.37 -30.32 27.16
CA LEU A 4 15.40 -29.24 27.08
C LEU A 4 15.24 -28.85 25.61
N ARG A 5 14.10 -29.19 25.03
CA ARG A 5 13.65 -28.70 23.74
C ARG A 5 13.48 -27.18 23.87
N ARG A 6 14.45 -26.40 23.37
CA ARG A 6 14.30 -24.95 23.20
C ARG A 6 13.05 -24.71 22.36
N GLN A 7 11.98 -24.21 23.00
CA GLN A 7 10.87 -23.61 22.28
C GLN A 7 11.41 -22.33 21.64
N ALA A 8 11.39 -22.27 20.30
CA ALA A 8 11.61 -21.01 19.60
C ALA A 8 10.55 -20.02 20.07
N GLN A 9 10.97 -18.90 20.67
CA GLN A 9 10.06 -17.81 21.03
C GLN A 9 9.35 -17.33 19.76
N LYS A 10 8.01 -17.37 19.78
CA LYS A 10 7.21 -16.67 18.77
C LYS A 10 7.47 -15.17 18.94
N PRO A 11 7.74 -14.42 17.86
CA PRO A 11 7.96 -12.98 17.95
C PRO A 11 6.74 -12.31 18.58
N SER A 12 6.99 -11.34 19.47
CA SER A 12 5.91 -10.60 20.11
C SER A 12 5.20 -9.69 19.09
N PRO A 13 3.96 -9.26 19.35
CA PRO A 13 3.24 -8.31 18.49
C PRO A 13 4.00 -6.98 18.28
N GLU A 14 4.78 -6.56 19.28
CA GLU A 14 5.59 -5.34 19.21
C GLU A 14 6.79 -5.53 18.27
N ASP A 15 7.42 -6.71 18.30
CA ASP A 15 8.51 -7.07 17.39
C ASP A 15 8.04 -7.10 15.92
N ASP A 16 6.82 -7.58 15.68
CA ASP A 16 6.24 -7.63 14.34
C ASP A 16 5.91 -6.23 13.79
N SER A 17 5.43 -5.32 14.65
CA SER A 17 5.23 -3.91 14.26
C SER A 17 6.55 -3.23 13.93
N ALA A 18 7.58 -3.42 14.76
CA ALA A 18 8.91 -2.85 14.53
C ALA A 18 9.55 -3.38 13.24
N GLN A 19 9.40 -4.68 12.93
CA GLN A 19 9.84 -5.28 11.67
C GLN A 19 9.12 -4.68 10.45
N LYS A 20 7.82 -4.46 10.55
CA LYS A 20 7.02 -3.81 9.51
C LYS A 20 7.45 -2.36 9.27
N ASP A 21 7.73 -1.62 10.34
CA ASP A 21 8.25 -0.25 10.24
C ASP A 21 9.63 -0.20 9.60
N ALA A 22 10.50 -1.17 9.91
CA ALA A 22 11.80 -1.32 9.26
C ALA A 22 11.63 -1.56 7.76
N LYS A 23 10.70 -2.42 7.34
CA LYS A 23 10.40 -2.68 5.91
C LYS A 23 9.91 -1.43 5.18
N VAL A 24 9.10 -0.59 5.82
CA VAL A 24 8.66 0.70 5.24
C VAL A 24 9.87 1.62 5.01
N LYS A 25 10.78 1.71 5.98
CA LYS A 25 12.01 2.51 5.86
C LYS A 25 12.94 1.97 4.76
N GLU A 26 13.11 0.65 4.68
CA GLU A 26 13.89 -0.01 3.63
C GLU A 26 13.30 0.28 2.24
N LEU A 27 11.97 0.16 2.08
CA LEU A 27 11.31 0.48 0.81
C LEU A 27 11.51 1.96 0.46
N ARG A 28 11.38 2.87 1.42
CA ARG A 28 11.59 4.30 1.21
C ARG A 28 13.03 4.61 0.78
N ALA A 29 14.02 3.97 1.41
CA ALA A 29 15.41 4.09 1.01
C ALA A 29 15.64 3.54 -0.41
N ALA A 30 15.03 2.39 -0.74
CA ALA A 30 15.18 1.73 -2.04
C ALA A 30 14.56 2.52 -3.21
N LEU A 31 13.56 3.37 -2.94
CA LEU A 31 12.97 4.30 -3.92
C LEU A 31 13.86 5.53 -4.19
N GLY A 32 14.83 5.80 -3.33
CA GLY A 32 15.71 6.96 -3.44
C GLY A 32 15.02 8.29 -3.09
N PRO A 33 15.69 9.43 -3.36
CA PRO A 33 15.15 10.74 -3.05
C PRO A 33 13.91 11.04 -3.90
N LEU A 34 12.78 11.29 -3.23
CA LEU A 34 11.52 11.69 -3.86
C LEU A 34 11.36 13.21 -3.77
N SER A 35 10.76 13.81 -4.82
CA SER A 35 10.50 15.24 -4.88
C SER A 35 9.07 15.53 -5.31
N GLY A 36 8.62 16.77 -5.07
CA GLY A 36 7.33 17.30 -5.53
C GLY A 36 6.13 16.41 -5.18
N ARG A 37 5.35 16.05 -6.21
CA ARG A 37 4.12 15.26 -6.08
C ARG A 37 4.38 13.84 -5.57
N ASN A 38 5.51 13.24 -5.93
CA ASN A 38 5.87 11.88 -5.50
C ASN A 38 6.15 11.84 -4.00
N LEU A 39 6.83 12.86 -3.46
CA LEU A 39 7.07 12.99 -2.03
C LEU A 39 5.76 13.11 -1.23
N LYS A 40 4.78 13.88 -1.76
CA LYS A 40 3.46 14.02 -1.13
C LYS A 40 2.65 12.72 -1.17
N TYR A 41 2.82 11.91 -2.22
CA TYR A 41 2.10 10.65 -2.39
C TYR A 41 2.68 9.51 -1.54
N CYS A 42 4.01 9.37 -1.49
CA CYS A 42 4.72 8.28 -0.82
C CYS A 42 4.87 8.50 0.70
N THR A 43 3.73 8.65 1.40
CA THR A 43 3.70 8.62 2.86
C THR A 43 3.97 7.21 3.38
N ASP A 44 4.38 7.08 4.65
CA ASP A 44 4.67 5.77 5.25
C ASP A 44 3.45 4.84 5.22
N GLY A 45 2.24 5.39 5.44
CA GLY A 45 0.99 4.64 5.28
C GLY A 45 0.68 4.25 3.83
N CYS A 46 1.13 5.03 2.83
CA CYS A 46 1.05 4.65 1.43
C CYS A 46 1.98 3.47 1.14
N LEU A 47 3.26 3.59 1.52
CA LEU A 47 4.26 2.54 1.32
C LEU A 47 3.89 1.23 2.03
N ARG A 48 3.28 1.31 3.22
CA ARG A 48 2.75 0.15 3.94
C ARG A 48 1.69 -0.61 3.11
N ARG A 49 0.76 0.09 2.46
CA ARG A 49 -0.27 -0.55 1.61
C ARG A 49 0.34 -1.32 0.44
N TYR A 50 1.42 -0.81 -0.16
CA TYR A 50 2.15 -1.53 -1.21
C TYR A 50 2.84 -2.79 -0.68
N LEU A 51 3.45 -2.71 0.51
CA LEU A 51 4.05 -3.86 1.17
C LEU A 51 2.99 -4.93 1.48
N GLU A 52 1.88 -4.54 2.10
CA GLU A 52 0.77 -5.45 2.41
C GLU A 52 0.22 -6.13 1.15
N ALA A 53 -0.02 -5.36 0.08
CA ALA A 53 -0.50 -5.87 -1.21
C ALA A 53 0.48 -6.83 -1.92
N ARG A 54 1.74 -6.85 -1.49
CA ARG A 54 2.78 -7.74 -2.02
C ARG A 54 3.34 -8.67 -0.94
N SER A 55 2.56 -8.95 0.09
CA SER A 55 2.91 -9.90 1.16
C SER A 55 4.26 -9.56 1.81
N TRP A 56 4.51 -8.27 2.02
CA TRP A 56 5.74 -7.69 2.58
C TRP A 56 7.02 -7.99 1.77
N ASN A 57 6.90 -8.35 0.49
CA ASN A 57 8.02 -8.51 -0.41
C ASN A 57 8.50 -7.15 -0.96
N LEU A 58 9.73 -6.77 -0.62
CA LEU A 58 10.30 -5.47 -0.97
C LEU A 58 10.44 -5.23 -2.47
N ASP A 59 11.00 -6.18 -3.21
CA ASP A 59 11.26 -6.00 -4.65
C ASP A 59 9.95 -5.85 -5.43
N LYS A 60 8.96 -6.66 -5.10
CA LYS A 60 7.62 -6.58 -5.69
C LYS A 60 6.91 -5.29 -5.30
N ALA A 61 7.03 -4.86 -4.04
CA ALA A 61 6.44 -3.60 -3.59
C ALA A 61 7.09 -2.40 -4.28
N LYS A 62 8.43 -2.37 -4.36
CA LYS A 62 9.19 -1.33 -5.06
C LYS A 62 8.76 -1.21 -6.52
N LYS A 63 8.76 -2.32 -7.26
CA LYS A 63 8.32 -2.34 -8.65
C LYS A 63 6.91 -1.78 -8.82
N MET A 64 5.98 -2.17 -7.94
CA MET A 64 4.59 -1.71 -7.98
C MET A 64 4.46 -0.21 -7.66
N VAL A 65 5.26 0.32 -6.74
CA VAL A 65 5.33 1.77 -6.45
C VAL A 65 5.87 2.51 -7.68
N GLU A 66 6.97 2.07 -8.27
CA GLU A 66 7.57 2.71 -9.46
C GLU A 66 6.62 2.72 -10.67
N GLU A 67 5.89 1.62 -10.90
CA GLU A 67 4.83 1.54 -11.91
C GLU A 67 3.72 2.55 -11.61
N THR A 68 3.31 2.68 -10.35
CA THR A 68 2.29 3.67 -9.96
C THR A 68 2.80 5.10 -10.15
N LEU A 69 4.03 5.40 -9.77
CA LEU A 69 4.61 6.75 -9.95
C LEU A 69 4.70 7.13 -11.43
N ARG A 70 5.06 6.18 -12.31
CA ARG A 70 5.01 6.38 -13.76
C ARG A 70 3.60 6.66 -14.24
N TRP A 71 2.62 5.86 -13.83
CA TRP A 71 1.22 6.08 -14.18
C TRP A 71 0.72 7.46 -13.71
N ARG A 72 1.05 7.86 -12.49
CA ARG A 72 0.68 9.18 -11.95
C ARG A 72 1.34 10.33 -12.71
N ALA A 73 2.60 10.18 -13.12
CA ALA A 73 3.28 11.18 -13.94
C ALA A 73 2.60 11.36 -15.32
N THR A 74 2.11 10.27 -15.91
CA THR A 74 1.42 10.28 -17.19
C THR A 74 0.00 10.85 -17.09
N TYR A 75 -0.81 10.36 -16.16
CA TYR A 75 -2.25 10.64 -16.10
C TYR A 75 -2.62 11.73 -15.09
N LYS A 76 -1.68 12.15 -14.24
CA LYS A 76 -1.81 13.28 -13.30
C LYS A 76 -3.15 13.31 -12.55
N PRO A 77 -3.51 12.24 -11.81
CA PRO A 77 -4.81 12.14 -11.14
C PRO A 77 -5.05 13.27 -10.13
N GLU A 78 -4.00 13.92 -9.63
CA GLU A 78 -4.10 15.11 -8.80
C GLU A 78 -4.65 16.36 -9.50
N GLU A 79 -4.75 16.37 -10.83
CA GLU A 79 -5.30 17.48 -11.61
C GLU A 79 -6.81 17.29 -11.89
N THR A 80 -7.35 16.08 -11.69
CA THR A 80 -8.76 15.76 -11.91
C THR A 80 -9.69 16.52 -10.97
N ARG A 81 -10.69 17.20 -11.53
CA ARG A 81 -11.70 17.95 -10.77
C ARG A 81 -13.06 17.25 -10.81
N TRP A 82 -13.83 17.42 -9.73
CA TRP A 82 -15.13 16.75 -9.59
C TRP A 82 -16.11 17.04 -10.74
N HIS A 83 -16.24 18.31 -11.15
CA HIS A 83 -17.17 18.70 -12.21
C HIS A 83 -16.84 18.10 -13.58
N GLU A 84 -15.59 17.70 -13.82
CA GLU A 84 -15.17 17.05 -15.07
C GLU A 84 -15.64 15.58 -15.13
N ILE A 85 -15.86 14.95 -13.97
CA ILE A 85 -16.19 13.51 -13.88
C ILE A 85 -17.57 13.22 -13.29
N ALA A 86 -18.27 14.22 -12.76
CA ALA A 86 -19.54 14.04 -12.05
C ALA A 86 -20.58 13.28 -12.90
N HIS A 87 -20.67 13.62 -14.20
CA HIS A 87 -21.61 13.00 -15.12
C HIS A 87 -21.34 11.50 -15.33
N GLU A 88 -20.10 11.02 -15.14
CA GLU A 88 -19.77 9.60 -15.29
C GLU A 88 -20.44 8.77 -14.18
N GLY A 89 -20.61 9.36 -13.00
CA GLY A 89 -21.29 8.73 -11.86
C GLY A 89 -22.81 8.63 -12.00
N GLU A 90 -23.43 9.46 -12.85
CA GLU A 90 -24.89 9.50 -13.02
C GLU A 90 -25.41 8.33 -13.86
N THR A 91 -24.53 7.72 -14.68
CA THR A 91 -24.90 6.69 -15.65
C THR A 91 -24.92 5.26 -15.07
N GLY A 92 -24.54 5.08 -13.81
CA GLY A 92 -24.52 3.77 -13.14
C GLY A 92 -23.44 2.82 -13.65
N LYS A 93 -22.44 3.30 -14.42
CA LYS A 93 -21.31 2.48 -14.91
C LYS A 93 -20.49 1.84 -13.78
N VAL A 94 -20.42 2.50 -12.64
CA VAL A 94 -19.74 2.06 -11.41
C VAL A 94 -20.62 2.46 -10.23
N SER A 95 -20.85 1.57 -9.26
CA SER A 95 -21.73 1.84 -8.13
C SER A 95 -21.20 1.20 -6.84
N ARG A 96 -20.94 2.02 -5.82
CA ARG A 96 -20.47 1.50 -4.54
C ARG A 96 -21.60 0.83 -3.76
N ALA A 97 -21.46 -0.45 -3.47
CA ALA A 97 -22.37 -1.18 -2.60
C ALA A 97 -22.33 -0.62 -1.17
N ASN A 98 -23.47 -0.60 -0.48
CA ASN A 98 -23.57 -0.18 0.92
C ASN A 98 -23.22 -1.30 1.92
N PHE A 99 -22.80 -2.47 1.43
CA PHE A 99 -22.36 -3.61 2.23
C PHE A 99 -21.02 -4.13 1.74
N HIS A 100 -20.34 -4.89 2.61
CA HIS A 100 -19.12 -5.60 2.28
C HIS A 100 -19.45 -7.03 1.86
N ASP A 101 -18.64 -7.62 0.97
CA ASP A 101 -18.78 -9.02 0.63
C ASP A 101 -18.38 -9.95 1.79
N ARG A 102 -18.52 -11.27 1.61
CA ARG A 102 -18.17 -12.27 2.63
C ARG A 102 -16.70 -12.22 3.07
N LEU A 103 -15.83 -11.60 2.28
CA LEU A 103 -14.40 -11.44 2.57
C LEU A 103 -14.09 -10.04 3.12
N GLY A 104 -15.10 -9.22 3.42
CA GLY A 104 -14.94 -7.87 3.96
C GLY A 104 -14.51 -6.83 2.92
N ARG A 105 -14.58 -7.14 1.62
CA ARG A 105 -14.18 -6.21 0.55
C ARG A 105 -15.32 -5.27 0.20
N THR A 106 -14.98 -4.02 -0.10
CA THR A 106 -15.93 -3.03 -0.62
C THR A 106 -16.32 -3.39 -2.06
N GLY A 107 -17.61 -3.52 -2.35
CA GLY A 107 -18.12 -3.65 -3.72
C GLY A 107 -18.17 -2.30 -4.44
N LEU A 108 -17.68 -2.24 -5.67
CA LEU A 108 -17.69 -1.09 -6.58
C LEU A 108 -18.48 -1.40 -7.86
#